data_AF-K9Y8G0-F1
#
_entry.id   AF-K9Y8G0-F1
#
_cell.length_a   1.000
_cell.length_b   1.000
_cell.length_c   1.000
_cell.angle_alpha   90.00
_cell.angle_beta   90.00
_cell.angle_gamma   90.00
#
_symmetry.space_group_name_H-M   'P 1'
#
loop_
_entity.id
_entity.type
_entity.pdbx_description
1 polymer ?
#
loop_
_entity_poly.entity_id
_entity_poly.type
_entity_poly.pdbx_seq_one_letter_code
_entity_poly.pdbx_strand_id
1 'polypeptide(L)' 'MEISQLRAMVERAIADGELSRRERDEIMEAIHGKKHITREECQIIRVLQRKIWTAEIKIQR' A
#
# COMPACT_ATOMS: atom_id res chain seq x y z
N MET A 1 -1.30 -9.72 -7.18
CA MET A 1 -2.31 -8.66 -6.94
C MET A 1 -2.40 -7.77 -8.16
N GLU A 2 -3.62 -7.50 -8.61
CA GLU A 2 -3.91 -6.57 -9.70
C GLU A 2 -3.79 -5.11 -9.23
N ILE A 3 -3.48 -4.18 -10.14
CA ILE A 3 -3.31 -2.76 -9.79
C ILE A 3 -4.59 -2.15 -9.18
N SER A 4 -5.75 -2.55 -9.68
CA SER A 4 -7.05 -2.09 -9.15
C SER A 4 -7.28 -2.52 -7.71
N GLN A 5 -6.82 -3.72 -7.34
CA GLN A 5 -6.90 -4.22 -5.97
C GLN A 5 -5.94 -3.46 -5.05
N LEU A 6 -4.69 -3.25 -5.50
CA LEU A 6 -3.70 -2.46 -4.77
C LEU A 6 -4.22 -1.04 -4.51
N ARG A 7 -4.79 -0.39 -5.54
CA ARG A 7 -5.38 0.94 -5.43
C ARG A 7 -6.51 0.96 -4.40
N ALA A 8 -7.45 0.02 -4.48
CA ALA A 8 -8.57 -0.05 -3.55
C ALA A 8 -8.12 -0.27 -2.09
N MET A 9 -7.11 -1.12 -1.86
CA MET A 9 -6.54 -1.33 -0.53
C MET A 9 -5.89 -0.06 0.02
N VAL A 10 -5.11 0.66 -0.80
CA VAL A 10 -4.46 1.90 -0.40
C VAL A 10 -5.48 3.01 -0.15
N GLU A 11 -6.47 3.18 -1.03
CA GLU A 11 -7.53 4.19 -0.85
C GLU A 11 -8.34 3.94 0.43
N ARG A 12 -8.65 2.67 0.74
CA ARG A 12 -9.29 2.29 2.00
C ARG A 12 -8.42 2.62 3.21
N ALA A 13 -7.14 2.23 3.18
CA ALA A 13 -6.21 2.51 4.28
C ALA A 13 -6.00 4.02 4.52
N ILE A 14 -6.07 4.82 3.45
CA ILE A 14 -6.03 6.28 3.54
C ILE A 14 -7.31 6.83 4.17
N ALA A 15 -8.47 6.30 3.79
CA ALA A 15 -9.76 6.73 4.32
C ALA A 15 -9.94 6.35 5.80
N ASP A 16 -9.53 5.14 6.15
CA ASP A 16 -9.64 4.61 7.51
C ASP A 16 -8.54 5.15 8.43
N GLY A 17 -7.44 5.68 7.86
CA GLY A 17 -6.26 6.13 8.61
C GLY A 17 -5.48 4.98 9.27
N GLU A 18 -5.78 3.75 8.88
CA GLU A 18 -5.22 2.53 9.46
C GLU A 18 -4.92 1.51 8.36
N LEU A 19 -3.87 0.72 8.58
CA LEU A 19 -3.47 -0.37 7.72
C LEU A 19 -3.04 -1.54 8.61
N SER A 20 -3.59 -2.72 8.41
CA SER A 20 -3.12 -3.89 9.17
C SER A 20 -1.72 -4.31 8.72
N ARG A 21 -0.94 -4.92 9.63
CA ARG A 21 0.34 -5.55 9.26
C ARG A 21 0.20 -6.54 8.12
N ARG A 22 -0.85 -7.35 8.13
CA ARG A 22 -1.12 -8.33 7.08
C ARG A 22 -1.34 -7.67 5.72
N GLU A 23 -2.14 -6.61 5.65
CA GLU A 23 -2.37 -5.89 4.39
C GLU A 23 -1.09 -5.21 3.91
N ARG A 24 -0.30 -4.63 4.82
CA ARG A 24 1.00 -4.05 4.50
C ARG A 24 1.93 -5.10 3.90
N ASP A 25 2.00 -6.29 4.49
CA ASP A 25 2.86 -7.37 4.02
C ASP A 25 2.37 -7.93 2.68
N GLU A 26 1.06 -8.14 2.50
CA GLU A 26 0.47 -8.53 1.20
C GLU A 26 0.80 -7.51 0.09
N ILE A 27 0.72 -6.20 0.39
CA ILE A 27 1.08 -5.14 -0.57
C ILE A 27 2.56 -5.21 -0.94
N MET A 28 3.43 -5.37 0.05
CA MET A 28 4.88 -5.41 -0.18
C MET A 28 5.31 -6.68 -0.92
N GLU A 29 4.75 -7.84 -0.55
CA GLU A 29 5.00 -9.12 -1.25
C GLU A 29 4.54 -9.08 -2.70
N ALA A 30 3.35 -8.53 -2.96
CA ALA A 30 2.82 -8.42 -4.30
C ALA A 30 3.70 -7.57 -5.23
N ILE A 31 4.51 -6.69 -4.67
CA ILE A 31 5.32 -5.72 -5.41
C ILE A 31 6.76 -6.18 -5.52
N HIS A 32 7.33 -6.69 -4.42
CA HIS A 32 8.65 -7.31 -4.43
C HIS A 32 8.65 -8.61 -5.23
N GLY A 33 7.52 -9.31 -5.33
CA GLY A 33 7.35 -10.49 -6.18
C GLY A 33 7.28 -10.17 -7.68
N LYS A 34 7.05 -8.91 -8.07
CA LYS A 34 7.02 -8.51 -9.48
C LYS A 34 8.44 -8.21 -9.97
N LYS A 35 8.83 -8.86 -11.08
CA LYS A 35 10.08 -8.54 -11.78
C LYS A 35 10.10 -7.13 -12.37
N HIS A 36 8.93 -6.58 -12.71
CA HIS A 36 8.77 -5.22 -13.22
C HIS A 36 7.55 -4.58 -12.56
N ILE A 37 7.74 -3.37 -12.06
CA ILE A 37 6.70 -2.57 -11.41
C ILE A 37 6.39 -1.40 -12.34
N THR A 38 5.13 -1.16 -12.62
CA THR A 38 4.70 -0.04 -13.46
C THR A 38 4.85 1.29 -12.71
N ARG A 39 4.85 2.39 -13.46
CA ARG A 39 4.94 3.74 -12.86
C ARG A 39 3.75 4.03 -11.94
N GLU A 40 2.56 3.54 -12.28
CA GLU A 40 1.34 3.74 -11.48
C GLU A 40 1.40 2.97 -10.16
N GLU A 41 1.81 1.71 -10.17
CA GLU A 41 2.00 0.92 -8.95
C GLU A 41 3.04 1.55 -8.03
N CYS A 42 4.14 2.04 -8.60
CA CYS A 42 5.18 2.74 -7.86
C CYS A 42 4.64 4.03 -7.22
N GLN A 43 3.80 4.80 -7.93
CA GLN A 43 3.16 5.99 -7.36
C GLN A 43 2.23 5.64 -6.20
N ILE A 44 1.40 4.60 -6.33
CA ILE A 44 0.45 4.18 -5.29
C ILE A 44 1.20 3.82 -4.00
N ILE A 45 2.29 3.05 -4.10
CA ILE A 45 3.07 2.65 -2.93
C ILE A 45 3.83 3.81 -2.33
N ARG A 46 4.35 4.72 -3.15
CA ARG A 46 5.02 5.90 -2.66
C ARG A 46 4.08 6.78 -1.84
N VAL A 47 2.82 6.89 -2.25
CA VAL A 47 1.79 7.60 -1.47
C VAL A 47 1.51 6.88 -0.16
N LEU A 48 1.32 5.56 -0.18
CA LEU A 48 1.10 4.76 1.01
C LEU A 48 2.26 4.90 2.01
N GLN A 49 3.49 4.69 1.55
CA GLN A 49 4.70 4.82 2.37
C GLN A 49 4.86 6.21 2.97
N ARG A 50 4.59 7.26 2.18
CA ARG A 50 4.61 8.64 2.69
C ARG A 50 3.60 8.84 3.82
N LYS A 51 2.37 8.34 3.67
CA LYS A 51 1.32 8.50 4.68
C LYS A 51 1.57 7.70 5.96
N ILE A 52 2.19 6.52 5.82
CA ILE A 52 2.69 5.77 6.97
C ILE A 52 3.81 6.58 7.67
N TRP A 53 4.74 7.14 6.91
CA TRP A 53 5.86 7.93 7.44
C TRP A 53 5.40 9.22 8.14
N THR A 54 4.38 9.89 7.62
CA THR A 54 3.78 11.09 8.24
C THR A 54 2.83 10.76 9.40
N ALA A 55 2.69 9.47 9.76
CA ALA A 55 1.76 8.98 10.77
C ALA A 55 0.27 9.30 10.49
N GLU A 56 -0.09 9.61 9.23
CA GLU A 56 -1.47 9.71 8.78
C GLU A 56 -2.14 8.33 8.71
N ILE A 57 -1.35 7.27 8.46
CA ILE A 57 -1.79 5.89 8.51
C ILE A 57 -1.04 5.17 9.62
N LYS A 58 -1.80 4.58 10.56
CA LYS A 58 -1.24 3.75 11.63
C LYS A 58 -1.20 2.29 11.21
N ILE A 59 -0.07 1.63 11.45
CA ILE A 59 0.04 0.19 11.24
C ILE A 59 -0.52 -0.52 12.47
N GLN A 60 -1.72 -1.10 12.32
CA GLN A 60 -2.36 -1.90 13.35
C GLN A 60 -1.75 -3.31 13.38
N ARG A 61 -1.64 -3.87 14.59
CA ARG A 61 -0.85 -5.07 14.88
C ARG A 61 -1.50 -6.36 14.42
#